data_AF-A0A2K5EX46-F1
#
_entry.id   AF-A0A2K5EX46-F1
#
_cell.length_a   1.000
_cell.length_b   1.000
_cell.length_c   1.000
_cell.angle_alpha   90.00
_cell.angle_beta   90.00
_cell.angle_gamma   90.00
#
_symmetry.space_group_name_H-M   'P 1'
#
loop_
_entity.id
_entity.type
_entity.pdbx_description
1 polymer ?
#
loop_
_entity_poly.entity_id
_entity_poly.type
_entity_poly.pdbx_seq_one_letter_code
_entity_poly.pdbx_strand_id
1 'polypeptide(L)'
;MPKVKRSRKAPPDGWELIEPTLDELDQKMREKKQGYENLCCLRCIQTRDTNFGTNCVCRVPKSKLEVGHIIECTHCGCRGCSG
;
A
#
# COMPACT_ATOMS: atom_id res chain seq x y z
N MET A 1 17.81 -6.78 -2.26
CA MET A 1 17.96 -8.25 -2.24
C MET A 1 16.91 -8.84 -3.15
N PRO A 2 17.30 -9.55 -4.22
CA PRO A 2 16.38 -10.23 -5.13
C PRO A 2 15.57 -11.28 -4.36
N LYS A 3 14.34 -11.57 -4.79
CA LYS A 3 13.53 -12.62 -4.15
C LYS A 3 14.20 -13.99 -4.33
N VAL A 4 14.39 -14.74 -3.24
CA VAL A 4 14.90 -16.13 -3.32
C VAL A 4 13.84 -16.99 -4.00
N LYS A 5 14.17 -17.53 -5.18
CA LYS A 5 13.27 -18.44 -5.93
C LYS A 5 13.04 -19.72 -5.12
N ARG A 6 11.77 -20.10 -4.93
CA ARG A 6 11.37 -21.29 -4.14
C ARG A 6 11.40 -22.58 -4.94
N SER A 7 11.24 -22.48 -6.26
CA SER A 7 11.28 -23.62 -7.17
C SER A 7 12.71 -23.81 -7.70
N ARG A 8 13.16 -25.06 -7.73
CA ARG A 8 14.38 -25.47 -8.47
C ARG A 8 14.10 -25.64 -9.96
N LYS A 9 12.83 -25.70 -10.36
CA LYS A 9 12.46 -25.66 -11.77
C LYS A 9 12.73 -24.27 -12.30
N ALA A 10 13.22 -24.21 -13.54
CA ALA A 10 13.34 -22.97 -14.26
C ALA A 10 11.98 -22.24 -14.24
N PRO A 11 11.99 -20.90 -14.15
CA PRO A 11 10.75 -20.16 -14.28
C PRO A 11 10.05 -20.48 -15.61
N PRO A 12 8.71 -20.41 -15.67
CA PRO A 12 7.98 -20.74 -16.89
C PRO A 12 8.42 -19.90 -18.08
N ASP A 13 8.14 -20.40 -19.28
CA ASP A 13 8.38 -19.65 -20.51
C ASP A 13 7.72 -18.25 -20.41
N GLY A 14 8.51 -17.22 -20.72
CA GLY A 14 8.10 -15.83 -20.59
C GLY A 14 8.30 -15.19 -19.20
N TRP A 15 8.89 -15.88 -18.21
CA TRP A 15 9.18 -15.28 -16.90
C TRP A 15 10.25 -14.19 -16.93
N GLU A 16 11.25 -14.33 -17.80
CA GLU A 16 12.32 -13.33 -18.00
C GLU A 16 11.74 -11.96 -18.39
N LEU A 17 10.54 -11.97 -18.99
CA LEU A 17 9.81 -10.77 -19.39
C LEU A 17 9.18 -10.02 -18.20
N ILE A 18 8.94 -10.66 -17.05
CA ILE A 18 8.30 -10.05 -15.86
C ILE A 18 9.21 -9.95 -14.63
N GLU A 19 10.33 -10.68 -14.63
CA GLU A 19 11.28 -10.76 -13.53
C GLU A 19 11.86 -9.39 -13.11
N PRO A 20 12.34 -8.52 -14.03
CA PRO A 20 12.83 -7.19 -13.65
C PRO A 20 11.76 -6.32 -12.97
N THR A 21 10.51 -6.41 -13.44
CA THR A 21 9.39 -5.62 -12.90
C THR A 21 9.00 -6.02 -11.48
N LEU A 22 9.11 -7.32 -11.15
CA LEU A 22 8.75 -7.82 -9.83
C LEU A 22 9.84 -7.51 -8.79
N ASP A 23 11.11 -7.56 -9.19
CA ASP A 23 12.22 -7.20 -8.31
C ASP A 23 12.24 -5.70 -7.96
N GLU A 24 11.86 -4.83 -8.89
CA GLU A 24 11.70 -3.39 -8.64
C GLU A 24 10.56 -3.06 -7.66
N LEU A 25 9.42 -3.75 -7.75
CA LEU A 25 8.31 -3.60 -6.79
C LEU A 25 8.69 -4.10 -5.39
N ASP A 26 9.48 -5.16 -5.32
CA ASP A 26 9.99 -5.69 -4.07
C ASP A 26 11.02 -4.80 -3.40
N GLN A 27 11.77 -4.01 -4.17
CA GLN A 27 12.69 -3.03 -3.62
C GLN A 27 11.93 -1.81 -3.09
N LYS A 28 10.92 -1.31 -3.81
CA LYS A 28 10.09 -0.18 -3.38
C LYS A 28 9.26 -0.47 -2.12
N MET A 29 8.86 -1.72 -1.87
CA MET A 29 8.21 -2.14 -0.62
C MET A 29 9.16 -2.32 0.57
N ARG A 30 10.49 -2.36 0.34
CA ARG A 30 11.49 -2.57 1.38
C ARG A 30 11.87 -1.28 2.13
N GLU A 31 11.75 -0.12 1.51
CA GLU A 31 11.94 1.19 2.18
C GLU A 31 10.63 1.63 2.86
N LYS A 32 10.28 0.93 3.95
CA LYS A 32 9.07 1.19 4.75
C LYS A 32 9.22 2.48 5.57
N LYS A 33 8.28 3.40 5.40
CA LYS A 33 8.16 4.61 6.23
C LYS A 33 7.33 4.31 7.48
N GLN A 34 7.81 4.75 8.65
CA GLN A 34 7.08 4.61 9.91
C GLN A 34 5.70 5.30 9.82
N GLY A 35 4.66 4.61 10.27
CA GLY A 35 3.27 5.06 10.24
C GLY A 35 2.50 4.71 8.97
N TYR A 36 3.13 4.12 7.94
CA TYR A 36 2.50 3.73 6.68
C TYR A 36 2.47 2.21 6.47
N GLU A 37 2.57 1.45 7.56
CA GLU A 37 2.67 -0.02 7.55
C GLU A 37 1.40 -0.68 7.01
N ASN A 38 0.23 -0.10 7.29
CA ASN A 38 -1.07 -0.58 6.84
C ASN A 38 -1.65 0.31 5.74
N LEU A 39 -0.79 0.92 4.94
CA LEU A 39 -1.22 1.76 3.84
C LEU A 39 -1.98 0.93 2.79
N CYS A 40 -3.27 1.19 2.71
CA CYS A 40 -4.21 0.58 1.78
C CYS A 40 -3.88 0.84 0.30
N CYS A 41 -3.48 2.05 -0.05
CA CYS A 41 -3.05 2.41 -1.39
C CYS A 41 -2.32 3.77 -1.36
N LEU A 42 -1.59 4.08 -2.42
CA LEU A 42 -0.85 5.35 -2.52
C LEU A 42 -1.78 6.58 -2.59
N ARG A 43 -3.02 6.42 -3.08
CA ARG A 43 -3.99 7.53 -3.18
C ARG A 43 -4.39 8.08 -1.82
N CYS A 44 -4.47 7.23 -0.81
CA CYS A 44 -4.89 7.64 0.52
C CYS A 44 -3.89 8.54 1.26
N ILE A 45 -2.68 8.70 0.73
CA ILE A 45 -1.60 9.51 1.31
C ILE A 45 -1.12 10.63 0.39
N GLN A 46 -1.80 10.78 -0.75
CA GLN A 46 -1.46 11.77 -1.74
C GLN A 46 -2.34 13.00 -1.52
N THR A 47 -1.76 14.08 -0.99
CA THR A 47 -2.49 15.32 -0.66
C THR A 47 -3.17 15.96 -1.86
N ARG A 48 -2.67 15.71 -3.08
CA ARG A 48 -3.24 16.20 -4.34
C ARG A 48 -4.58 15.55 -4.71
N ASP A 49 -4.88 14.37 -4.17
CA ASP A 49 -6.09 13.60 -4.52
C ASP A 49 -7.32 14.01 -3.68
N THR A 50 -7.20 15.06 -2.84
CA THR A 50 -8.27 15.58 -1.98
C THR A 50 -8.42 17.11 -2.13
N ASN A 51 -9.64 17.62 -1.93
CA ASN A 51 -9.98 19.05 -2.13
C ASN A 51 -9.22 20.02 -1.23
N PHE A 52 -8.84 19.57 -0.03
CA PHE A 52 -8.20 20.42 1.00
C PHE A 52 -6.71 20.12 1.18
N GLY A 53 -6.09 19.39 0.25
CA GLY A 53 -4.64 19.14 0.33
C GLY A 53 -4.23 18.23 1.49
N THR A 54 -5.10 17.31 1.90
CA THR A 54 -4.90 16.43 3.07
C THR A 54 -4.92 14.94 2.71
N ASN A 55 -4.57 14.08 3.65
CA ASN A 55 -4.65 12.63 3.49
C ASN A 55 -6.10 12.16 3.62
N CYS A 56 -6.40 10.98 3.10
CA CYS A 56 -7.74 10.41 3.21
C CYS A 56 -8.09 10.15 4.68
N VAL A 57 -9.38 10.24 5.04
CA VAL A 57 -9.91 9.94 6.38
C VAL A 57 -9.48 8.56 6.89
N CYS A 58 -9.23 7.60 6.00
CA CYS A 58 -8.70 6.30 6.41
C CYS A 58 -7.33 6.40 7.10
N ARG A 59 -6.57 7.49 6.93
CA ARG A 59 -5.30 7.73 7.62
C ARG A 59 -5.47 8.35 9.01
N VAL A 60 -6.69 8.64 9.45
CA VAL A 60 -6.96 9.13 10.81
C VAL A 60 -7.04 7.93 11.77
N PRO A 61 -6.30 7.96 12.90
CA PRO A 61 -6.41 6.91 13.93
C PRO A 61 -7.81 6.85 14.51
N LYS A 62 -8.33 5.64 14.75
CA LYS A 62 -9.70 5.46 15.26
C LYS A 62 -9.93 6.09 16.64
N SER A 63 -8.89 6.23 17.45
CA SER A 63 -8.95 6.91 18.76
C SER A 63 -9.28 8.39 18.68
N LYS A 64 -9.06 9.01 17.51
CA LYS A 64 -9.40 10.42 17.25
C LYS A 64 -10.75 10.58 16.54
N LEU A 65 -11.43 9.47 16.23
CA LEU A 65 -12.73 9.48 15.59
C LEU A 65 -13.82 9.27 16.63
N GLU A 66 -15.02 9.77 16.32
CA GLU A 66 -16.19 9.60 17.16
C GLU A 66 -16.60 8.12 17.24
N VAL A 67 -17.04 7.68 18.43
CA VAL A 67 -17.43 6.30 18.68
C VAL A 67 -18.63 5.94 17.82
N GLY A 68 -18.46 4.95 16.93
CA GLY A 68 -19.49 4.51 15.99
C GLY A 68 -19.35 5.05 14.56
N HIS A 69 -18.34 5.88 14.28
CA HIS A 69 -18.09 6.35 12.91
C HIS A 69 -17.50 5.24 12.02
N ILE A 70 -18.27 4.78 11.03
CA ILE A 70 -17.83 3.78 10.05
C ILE A 70 -17.09 4.49 8.92
N ILE A 71 -15.78 4.24 8.82
CA ILE A 71 -14.96 4.76 7.72
C ILE A 71 -15.15 3.87 6.49
N GLU A 72 -15.45 4.47 5.35
CA GLU A 72 -15.30 3.84 4.04
C GLU A 72 -14.60 4.81 3.09
N CYS A 73 -13.37 4.45 2.69
CA CYS A 73 -12.60 5.26 1.77
C CYS A 73 -13.21 5.19 0.36
N THR A 74 -13.54 6.36 -0.21
CA THR A 74 -14.02 6.46 -1.59
C THR A 74 -13.00 6.02 -2.65
N HIS A 75 -11.71 5.94 -2.30
CA HIS A 75 -10.65 5.59 -3.24
C HIS A 75 -10.35 4.09 -3.33
N CYS A 76 -10.50 3.33 -2.25
CA CYS A 76 -10.15 1.90 -2.22
C CYS A 76 -11.04 1.05 -1.31
N GLY A 77 -12.09 1.64 -0.71
CA GLY A 77 -13.03 0.94 0.17
C GLY A 77 -12.45 0.53 1.52
N CYS A 78 -11.23 0.98 1.86
CA CYS A 78 -10.63 0.64 3.15
C CYS A 78 -11.37 1.31 4.31
N ARG A 79 -11.27 0.71 5.50
CA ARG A 79 -11.97 1.16 6.73
C ARG A 79 -11.02 1.67 7.82
N GLY A 80 -9.90 2.25 7.38
CA GLY A 80 -8.81 2.69 8.25
C GLY A 80 -7.48 2.03 7.89
N CYS A 81 -6.47 2.85 7.63
CA CYS A 81 -5.11 2.51 7.24
C CYS A 81 -4.08 3.00 8.28
N SER A 82 -4.51 3.61 9.39
CA SER A 82 -3.64 4.18 10.44
C SER A 82 -3.86 3.59 11.85
N GLY A 83 -4.47 2.41 11.93
CA GLY A 83 -4.86 1.77 13.21
C GLY A 83 -6.30 2.10 13.59
#